data_AF-A0A5N7W777-F1
#
_entry.id   AF-A0A5N7W777-F1
#
_cell.length_a   1.000
_cell.length_b   1.000
_cell.length_c   1.000
_cell.angle_alpha   90.00
_cell.angle_beta   90.00
_cell.angle_gamma   90.00
#
_symmetry.space_group_name_H-M   'P 1'
#
loop_
_entity.id
_entity.type
_entity.pdbx_description
1 polymer ?
#
loop_
_entity_poly.entity_id
_entity_poly.type
_entity_poly.pdbx_seq_one_letter_code
_entity_poly.pdbx_strand_id
1 'polypeptide(L)'
;MSSQSSLRTAVKAMAVFEATKGVAALLGLWGVLSLLHHDIHRLVLELIGHAGLSPQQRYPALLLQAADALNVTPVSTLVLLGCLYAAVRFIEAWGLWQDKAWGEWFGVLASTVYLPFELLHLLHRSSWQAMLVLAFNIALVLVLLTRLIQKRRQALVPAMAAE
;
A
#
# COMPACT_ATOMS: atom_id res chain seq x y z
N MET A 1 16.02 8.55 26.60
CA MET A 1 14.94 7.54 26.71
C MET A 1 13.69 7.90 25.90
N SER A 2 13.36 9.19 25.72
CA SER A 2 12.20 9.67 24.94
C SER A 2 12.18 9.28 23.44
N SER A 3 13.34 9.20 22.78
CA SER A 3 13.40 8.83 21.35
C SER A 3 13.09 7.35 21.08
N GLN A 4 13.31 6.47 22.05
CA GLN A 4 13.05 5.02 21.89
C GLN A 4 11.56 4.71 21.99
N SER A 5 10.84 5.39 22.89
CA SER A 5 9.40 5.22 23.04
C SER A 5 8.63 5.79 21.85
N SER A 6 9.02 6.96 21.32
CA SER A 6 8.37 7.56 20.15
C SER A 6 8.50 6.70 18.91
N LEU A 7 9.67 6.12 18.65
CA LEU A 7 9.89 5.19 17.54
C LEU A 7 9.06 3.92 17.67
N ARG A 8 8.94 3.37 18.89
CA ARG A 8 8.12 2.18 19.12
C ARG A 8 6.63 2.46 18.91
N THR A 9 6.16 3.63 19.32
CA THR A 9 4.79 4.09 19.06
C THR A 9 4.56 4.29 17.56
N ALA A 10 5.52 4.87 16.83
CA ALA A 10 5.42 5.06 15.38
C ALA A 10 5.33 3.72 14.63
N VAL A 11 6.15 2.73 14.99
CA VAL A 11 6.10 1.39 14.38
C VAL A 11 4.77 0.69 14.64
N LYS A 12 4.22 0.81 15.85
CA LYS A 12 2.89 0.27 16.17
C LYS A 12 1.78 0.98 15.39
N ALA A 13 1.86 2.30 15.24
CA ALA A 13 0.91 3.04 14.41
C ALA A 13 0.97 2.60 12.94
N MET A 14 2.18 2.39 12.41
CA MET A 14 2.38 1.86 11.06
C MET A 14 1.81 0.44 10.92
N ALA A 15 2.00 -0.43 11.91
CA ALA A 15 1.42 -1.77 11.91
C ALA A 15 -0.12 -1.74 11.85
N VAL A 16 -0.76 -0.85 12.63
CA VAL A 16 -2.23 -0.66 12.59
C VAL A 16 -2.68 -0.14 11.23
N PHE A 17 -1.93 0.80 10.65
CA PHE A 17 -2.21 1.33 9.31
C PHE A 17 -2.13 0.23 8.23
N GLU A 18 -1.09 -0.61 8.25
CA GLU A 18 -0.97 -1.73 7.31
C GLU A 18 -2.04 -2.81 7.52
N ALA A 19 -2.39 -3.12 8.77
CA ALA A 19 -3.51 -4.02 9.08
C ALA A 19 -4.83 -3.48 8.53
N THR A 20 -5.05 -2.16 8.64
CA THR A 20 -6.23 -1.49 8.11
C THR A 20 -6.32 -1.62 6.59
N LYS A 21 -5.19 -1.52 5.87
CA LYS A 21 -5.13 -1.80 4.43
C LYS A 21 -5.47 -3.25 4.11
N GLY A 22 -5.00 -4.20 4.93
CA GLY A 22 -5.36 -5.62 4.79
C GLY A 22 -6.88 -5.85 4.92
N VAL A 23 -7.51 -5.24 5.92
CA VAL A 23 -8.97 -5.27 6.10
C VAL A 23 -9.69 -4.59 4.93
N ALA A 24 -9.25 -3.42 4.51
CA ALA A 24 -9.82 -2.71 3.36
C ALA A 24 -9.72 -3.54 2.07
N ALA A 25 -8.63 -4.28 1.87
CA ALA A 25 -8.47 -5.17 0.73
C ALA A 25 -9.46 -6.34 0.77
N LEU A 26 -9.70 -6.94 1.95
CA LEU A 26 -10.71 -7.99 2.09
C LEU A 26 -12.13 -7.47 1.83
N LEU A 27 -12.45 -6.28 2.34
CA LEU A 27 -13.74 -5.63 2.08
C LEU A 27 -13.90 -5.28 0.59
N GLY A 28 -12.84 -4.80 -0.05
CA GLY A 28 -12.81 -4.53 -1.49
C GLY A 28 -13.00 -5.81 -2.31
N LEU A 29 -12.30 -6.90 -1.96
CA LEU A 29 -12.47 -8.20 -2.58
C LEU A 29 -13.92 -8.69 -2.43
N TRP A 30 -14.49 -8.62 -1.23
CA TRP A 30 -15.88 -8.97 -1.01
C TRP A 30 -16.82 -8.11 -1.87
N GLY A 31 -16.63 -6.79 -1.90
CA GLY A 31 -17.41 -5.89 -2.75
C GLY A 31 -17.34 -6.27 -4.24
N VAL A 32 -16.16 -6.60 -4.75
CA VAL A 32 -15.99 -7.07 -6.14
C VAL A 32 -16.73 -8.39 -6.36
N LEU A 33 -16.60 -9.35 -5.45
CA LEU A 33 -17.26 -10.66 -5.54
C LEU A 33 -18.80 -10.56 -5.44
N SER A 34 -19.33 -9.64 -4.64
CA SER A 34 -20.78 -9.40 -4.57
C SER A 34 -21.30 -8.75 -5.87
N LEU A 35 -20.51 -7.88 -6.48
CA LEU A 35 -20.84 -7.19 -7.73
C LEU A 35 -20.67 -8.07 -8.98
N LEU A 36 -19.81 -9.10 -8.94
CA LEU A 36 -19.58 -10.04 -10.06
C LEU A 36 -20.81 -10.83 -10.50
N HIS A 37 -21.83 -10.93 -9.65
CA HIS A 37 -23.10 -11.55 -10.03
C HIS A 37 -23.94 -10.64 -10.93
N HIS A 38 -23.57 -9.35 -11.04
CA HIS A 38 -24.19 -8.36 -11.92
C HIS A 38 -23.20 -7.96 -13.02
N ASP A 39 -23.72 -7.49 -14.16
CA ASP A 39 -22.88 -6.87 -15.20
C ASP A 39 -22.25 -5.58 -14.66
N ILE A 40 -21.05 -5.68 -14.08
CA ILE A 40 -20.29 -4.54 -13.52
C ILE A 40 -20.15 -3.43 -14.57
N HIS A 41 -19.98 -3.80 -15.84
CA HIS A 41 -19.97 -2.87 -16.96
C HIS A 41 -21.26 -2.02 -17.04
N ARG A 42 -22.44 -2.64 -16.91
CA ARG A 42 -23.73 -1.91 -16.92
C ARG A 42 -23.86 -0.97 -15.74
N LEU A 43 -23.45 -1.40 -14.54
CA LEU A 43 -23.46 -0.56 -13.33
C LEU A 43 -22.57 0.67 -13.50
N VAL A 44 -21.36 0.49 -14.05
CA VAL A 44 -20.44 1.61 -14.32
C VAL A 44 -21.01 2.53 -15.38
N LEU A 45 -21.66 2.00 -16.42
CA LEU A 45 -22.33 2.79 -17.46
C LEU A 45 -23.48 3.64 -16.89
N GLU A 46 -24.31 3.06 -16.02
CA GLU A 46 -25.40 3.77 -15.34
C GLU A 46 -24.87 4.85 -14.40
N LEU A 47 -23.80 4.57 -13.65
CA LEU A 47 -23.16 5.54 -12.76
C LEU A 47 -22.56 6.72 -13.53
N ILE A 48 -21.88 6.45 -14.66
CA ILE A 48 -21.35 7.48 -15.56
C ILE A 48 -22.49 8.35 -16.10
N GLY A 49 -23.59 7.71 -16.53
CA GLY A 49 -24.78 8.40 -17.00
C GLY A 49 -25.45 9.26 -15.93
N HIS A 50 -25.57 8.75 -14.70
CA HIS A 50 -26.16 9.48 -13.58
C HIS A 50 -25.30 10.67 -13.14
N ALA A 51 -23.97 10.55 -13.25
CA ALA A 51 -23.03 11.64 -13.02
C ALA A 51 -23.02 12.68 -14.16
N GLY A 52 -23.78 12.48 -15.24
CA GLY A 52 -23.78 13.35 -16.42
C GLY A 52 -22.47 13.33 -17.21
N LEU A 53 -21.63 12.32 -16.99
CA LEU A 53 -20.34 12.18 -17.65
C LEU A 53 -20.49 11.38 -18.96
N SER A 54 -19.68 11.69 -19.96
CA SER A 54 -19.68 10.93 -21.22
C SER A 54 -18.73 9.74 -21.12
N PRO A 55 -19.14 8.51 -21.54
CA PRO A 55 -18.29 7.32 -21.55
C PRO A 55 -16.99 7.48 -22.33
N GLN A 56 -16.97 8.37 -23.34
CA GLN A 56 -15.81 8.62 -24.19
C GLN A 56 -14.75 9.53 -23.54
N GLN A 57 -15.04 10.12 -22.38
CA GLN A 57 -14.02 10.88 -21.64
C GLN A 57 -13.00 9.94 -21.01
N ARG A 58 -11.76 10.44 -20.85
CA ARG A 58 -10.62 9.62 -20.43
C ARG A 58 -10.84 8.83 -19.14
N TYR A 59 -11.45 9.44 -18.12
CA TYR A 59 -11.67 8.78 -16.82
C TYR A 59 -12.83 7.77 -16.85
N PRO A 60 -14.04 8.12 -17.36
CA PRO A 60 -15.11 7.14 -17.60
C PRO A 60 -14.68 5.94 -18.43
N ALA A 61 -13.90 6.15 -19.50
CA ALA A 61 -13.42 5.07 -20.35
C ALA A 61 -12.49 4.10 -19.60
N LEU A 62 -11.60 4.60 -18.73
CA LEU A 62 -10.73 3.76 -17.90
C LEU A 62 -11.54 2.94 -16.87
N LEU A 63 -12.61 3.51 -16.31
CA LEU A 63 -13.50 2.79 -15.40
C LEU A 63 -14.25 1.66 -16.11
N LEU A 64 -14.73 1.91 -17.34
CA LEU A 64 -15.39 0.88 -18.15
C LEU A 64 -14.42 -0.24 -18.54
N GLN A 65 -13.21 0.10 -18.97
CA GLN A 65 -12.16 -0.90 -19.27
C GLN A 65 -11.82 -1.74 -18.04
N ALA A 66 -11.74 -1.14 -16.85
CA ALA A 66 -11.52 -1.87 -15.62
C ALA A 66 -12.71 -2.79 -15.28
N ALA A 67 -13.94 -2.33 -15.49
CA ALA A 67 -15.14 -3.13 -15.29
C ALA A 67 -15.19 -4.34 -16.25
N ASP A 68 -14.85 -4.15 -17.52
CA ASP A 68 -14.77 -5.22 -18.51
C ASP A 68 -13.71 -6.26 -18.14
N ALA A 69 -12.51 -5.80 -17.75
CA ALA A 69 -11.44 -6.68 -17.30
C ALA A 69 -11.86 -7.51 -16.08
N LEU A 70 -12.56 -6.92 -15.11
CA LEU A 70 -13.10 -7.64 -13.96
C LEU A 70 -14.18 -8.67 -14.36
N ASN A 71 -15.06 -8.33 -15.31
CA ASN A 71 -16.16 -9.20 -15.73
C ASN A 71 -15.66 -10.48 -16.43
N VAL A 72 -14.55 -10.40 -17.16
CA VAL A 72 -13.94 -11.55 -17.85
C VAL A 72 -12.90 -12.30 -17.01
N THR A 73 -12.51 -11.76 -15.84
CA THR A 73 -11.52 -12.40 -14.98
C THR A 73 -12.16 -13.54 -14.18
N PRO A 74 -11.54 -14.75 -14.15
CA PRO A 74 -12.05 -15.84 -13.34
C PRO A 74 -12.14 -15.48 -11.85
N VAL A 75 -13.26 -15.82 -11.21
CA VAL A 75 -13.47 -15.59 -9.77
C VAL A 75 -12.34 -16.21 -8.93
N SER A 76 -11.86 -17.40 -9.30
CA SER A 76 -10.75 -18.07 -8.62
C SER A 76 -9.47 -17.22 -8.63
N THR A 77 -9.18 -16.53 -9.74
CA THR A 77 -8.03 -15.62 -9.86
C THR A 77 -8.19 -14.41 -8.95
N LEU A 78 -9.38 -13.80 -8.90
CA LEU A 78 -9.64 -12.64 -8.03
C LEU A 78 -9.54 -13.00 -6.55
N VAL A 79 -10.12 -14.14 -6.15
CA VAL A 79 -10.00 -14.66 -4.79
C VAL A 79 -8.55 -14.93 -4.44
N LEU A 80 -7.81 -15.64 -5.30
CA LEU A 80 -6.40 -15.96 -5.06
C LEU A 80 -5.56 -14.70 -4.87
N LEU A 81 -5.65 -13.73 -5.81
CA LEU A 81 -4.87 -12.50 -5.76
C LEU A 81 -5.27 -11.61 -4.59
N GLY A 82 -6.57 -11.47 -4.32
CA GLY A 82 -7.07 -10.67 -3.20
C GLY A 82 -6.67 -11.25 -1.85
N CYS A 83 -6.79 -12.57 -1.67
CA CYS A 83 -6.34 -13.26 -0.46
C CYS A 83 -4.82 -13.18 -0.29
N LEU A 84 -4.04 -13.37 -1.35
CA LEU A 84 -2.58 -13.26 -1.31
C LEU A 84 -2.15 -11.84 -0.90
N TYR A 85 -2.76 -10.81 -1.48
CA TYR A 85 -2.49 -9.42 -1.13
C TYR A 85 -2.82 -9.13 0.34
N ALA A 86 -4.00 -9.55 0.81
CA ALA A 86 -4.40 -9.37 2.20
C ALA A 86 -3.46 -10.10 3.17
N ALA A 87 -3.07 -11.34 2.83
CA ALA A 87 -2.13 -12.13 3.64
C ALA A 87 -0.78 -11.42 3.77
N VAL A 88 -0.23 -10.87 2.68
CA VAL A 88 1.01 -10.09 2.71
C VAL A 88 0.88 -8.88 3.63
N ARG A 89 -0.22 -8.13 3.56
CA ARG A 89 -0.46 -6.97 4.44
C ARG A 89 -0.55 -7.35 5.92
N PHE A 90 -1.21 -8.46 6.24
CA PHE A 90 -1.28 -8.93 7.62
C PHE A 90 0.06 -9.49 8.13
N ILE A 91 0.82 -10.18 7.28
CA ILE A 91 2.16 -10.66 7.59
C ILE A 91 3.08 -9.46 7.91
N GLU A 92 3.07 -8.42 7.08
CA GLU A 92 3.83 -7.19 7.31
C GLU A 92 3.41 -6.50 8.61
N ALA A 93 2.12 -6.27 8.81
CA ALA A 93 1.58 -5.66 10.03
C ALA A 93 1.96 -6.46 11.29
N TRP A 94 1.89 -7.79 11.23
CA TRP A 94 2.31 -8.67 12.32
C TRP A 94 3.81 -8.56 12.60
N GLY A 95 4.64 -8.54 11.56
CA GLY A 95 6.09 -8.38 11.68
C GLY A 95 6.48 -7.06 12.34
N LEU A 96 5.82 -5.97 11.95
CA LEU A 96 6.01 -4.64 12.55
C LEU A 96 5.52 -4.60 14.01
N TRP A 97 4.34 -5.17 14.30
CA TRP A 97 3.79 -5.22 15.65
C TRP A 97 4.71 -5.97 16.64
N GLN A 98 5.32 -7.06 16.17
CA GLN A 98 6.24 -7.89 16.93
C GLN A 98 7.68 -7.36 16.95
N ASP A 99 7.94 -6.17 16.38
CA ASP A 99 9.27 -5.53 16.33
C ASP A 99 10.34 -6.43 15.66
N LYS A 100 9.91 -7.27 14.70
CA LYS A 100 10.76 -8.25 14.01
C LYS A 100 11.49 -7.59 12.83
N ALA A 101 12.78 -7.89 12.69
CA ALA A 101 13.61 -7.35 11.62
C ALA A 101 13.06 -7.63 10.21
N TRP A 102 12.46 -8.80 9.97
CA TRP A 102 11.85 -9.12 8.67
C TRP A 102 10.64 -8.24 8.35
N GLY A 103 9.86 -7.82 9.36
CA GLY A 103 8.75 -6.88 9.19
C GLY A 103 9.23 -5.48 8.84
N GLU A 104 10.36 -5.05 9.44
CA GLU A 104 11.04 -3.80 9.08
C GLU A 104 11.50 -3.83 7.61
N TRP A 105 12.14 -4.91 7.17
CA TRP A 105 12.58 -5.07 5.77
C TRP A 105 11.40 -5.11 4.78
N PHE A 106 10.28 -5.75 5.15
CA PHE A 106 9.06 -5.74 4.35
C PHE A 106 8.50 -4.32 4.21
N GLY A 107 8.42 -3.56 5.30
CA GLY A 107 7.98 -2.16 5.28
C GLY A 107 8.87 -1.27 4.40
N VAL A 108 10.20 -1.47 4.47
CA VAL A 108 11.13 -0.78 3.55
C VAL A 108 10.85 -1.18 2.11
N LEU A 109 10.81 -2.48 1.78
CA LEU A 109 10.59 -2.95 0.41
C LEU A 109 9.25 -2.47 -0.15
N ALA A 110 8.17 -2.59 0.63
CA ALA A 110 6.84 -2.14 0.23
C ALA A 110 6.80 -0.64 -0.05
N SER A 111 7.50 0.17 0.75
CA SER A 111 7.61 1.62 0.52
C SER A 111 8.52 1.93 -0.68
N THR A 112 9.55 1.11 -0.92
CA THR A 112 10.53 1.37 -1.99
C THR A 112 10.02 0.93 -3.37
N VAL A 113 9.10 -0.03 -3.45
CA VAL A 113 8.49 -0.48 -4.71
C VAL A 113 7.74 0.65 -5.44
N TYR A 114 7.24 1.65 -4.73
CA TYR A 114 6.54 2.80 -5.33
C TYR A 114 7.49 3.85 -5.93
N LEU A 115 8.71 3.99 -5.41
CA LEU A 115 9.72 4.96 -5.86
C LEU A 115 10.10 4.85 -7.36
N PRO A 116 10.38 3.67 -7.95
CA PRO A 116 10.78 3.58 -9.36
C PRO A 116 9.64 3.98 -10.32
N PHE A 117 8.39 3.67 -9.98
CA PHE A 117 7.23 4.06 -10.79
C PHE A 117 6.97 5.57 -10.76
N GLU A 118 7.22 6.22 -9.62
CA GLU A 118 7.12 7.68 -9.47
C GLU A 118 8.25 8.42 -10.19
N LEU A 119 9.48 7.90 -10.15
CA LEU A 119 10.63 8.44 -10.90
C LEU A 119 10.40 8.36 -12.42
N LEU A 120 9.86 7.25 -12.91
CA LEU A 120 9.53 7.07 -14.33
C LEU A 120 8.39 8.01 -14.78
N HIS A 121 7.39 8.23 -13.93
CA HIS A 121 6.32 9.19 -14.19
C HIS A 121 6.81 10.64 -14.17
N LEU A 122 7.66 11.02 -13.21
CA LEU A 122 8.26 12.36 -13.13
C LEU A 122 9.12 12.68 -14.35
N LEU A 123 9.79 11.68 -14.94
CA LEU A 123 10.56 11.84 -16.17
C LEU A 123 9.70 12.06 -17.42
N HIS A 124 8.44 11.60 -17.43
CA HIS A 124 7.58 11.65 -18.62
C HIS A 124 6.44 12.68 -18.55
N ARG A 125 5.77 12.89 -17.40
CA ARG A 125 4.78 13.97 -17.13
C ARG A 125 4.53 14.16 -15.64
N SER A 126 4.62 15.39 -15.16
CA SER A 126 4.33 15.75 -13.76
C SER A 126 2.81 15.67 -13.46
N SER A 127 2.42 14.75 -12.59
CA SER A 127 1.09 14.73 -11.96
C SER A 127 1.26 15.02 -10.46
N TRP A 128 0.46 15.94 -9.93
CA TRP A 128 0.50 16.32 -8.51
C TRP A 128 0.25 15.13 -7.56
N GLN A 129 -0.45 14.11 -8.04
CA GLN A 129 -0.67 12.83 -7.36
C GLN A 129 0.64 12.07 -7.17
N ALA A 130 1.53 12.04 -8.16
CA ALA A 130 2.84 11.39 -8.05
C ALA A 130 3.74 12.08 -7.02
N MET A 131 3.66 13.41 -6.89
CA MET A 131 4.40 14.15 -5.85
C MET A 131 3.95 13.79 -4.43
N LEU A 132 2.65 13.55 -4.23
CA LEU A 132 2.08 13.22 -2.92
C LEU A 132 2.49 11.81 -2.46
N VAL A 133 2.45 10.84 -3.37
CA VAL A 133 2.88 9.45 -3.07
C VAL A 133 4.40 9.40 -2.88
N LEU A 134 5.19 10.15 -3.66
CA LEU A 134 6.63 10.29 -3.50
C LEU A 134 7.00 10.90 -2.13
N ALA A 135 6.33 11.97 -1.72
CA ALA A 135 6.56 12.60 -0.42
C ALA A 135 6.27 11.64 0.74
N PHE A 136 5.20 10.86 0.65
CA PHE A 136 4.84 9.86 1.65
C PHE A 136 5.88 8.73 1.73
N ASN A 137 6.33 8.21 0.58
CA ASN A 137 7.37 7.19 0.53
C ASN A 137 8.72 7.67 1.07
N ILE A 138 9.13 8.90 0.75
CA ILE A 138 10.36 9.52 1.28
C ILE A 138 10.28 9.65 2.81
N ALA A 139 9.14 10.08 3.35
CA ALA A 139 8.93 10.19 4.79
C ALA A 139 9.08 8.82 5.49
N LEU A 140 8.50 7.77 4.92
CA LEU A 140 8.63 6.39 5.43
C LEU A 140 10.08 5.90 5.44
N VAL A 141 10.80 6.10 4.34
CA VAL A 141 12.22 5.73 4.23
C VAL A 141 13.05 6.48 5.26
N LEU A 142 12.85 7.79 5.45
CA LEU A 142 13.59 8.58 6.44
C LEU A 142 13.36 8.09 7.87
N VAL A 143 12.12 7.72 8.23
CA VAL A 143 11.80 7.17 9.55
C VAL A 143 12.50 5.82 9.78
N LEU A 144 12.49 4.94 8.78
CA LEU A 144 13.13 3.62 8.91
C LEU A 144 14.66 3.73 8.92
N LEU A 145 15.24 4.62 8.12
CA LEU A 145 16.68 4.85 8.05
C LEU A 145 17.24 5.43 9.35
N THR A 146 16.54 6.42 9.92
CA THR A 146 16.91 7.01 11.22
C THR A 146 16.83 5.97 12.34
N ARG A 147 15.83 5.08 12.32
CA ARG A 147 15.75 3.95 13.27
C ARG A 147 16.93 2.99 13.13
N LEU A 148 17.29 2.63 11.89
CA LEU A 148 18.39 1.70 11.63
C LEU A 148 19.75 2.25 12.09
N ILE A 149 19.98 3.55 11.85
CA ILE A 149 21.21 4.25 12.29
C ILE A 149 21.27 4.34 13.82
N GLN A 150 20.15 4.60 14.49
CA GLN A 150 20.10 4.60 15.96
C GLN A 150 20.34 3.21 16.56
N LYS A 151 19.78 2.15 15.96
CA LYS A 151 19.96 0.76 16.41
C LYS A 151 21.42 0.31 16.27
N ARG A 152 22.10 0.69 15.16
CA ARG A 152 23.54 0.45 14.98
C ARG A 152 24.41 1.24 15.96
N ARG A 153 24.11 2.53 16.22
CA ARG A 153 24.84 3.32 17.23
C ARG A 153 24.71 2.72 18.63
N GLN A 154 23.54 2.21 19.01
CA GLN A 154 23.34 1.57 20.31
C GLN A 154 24.02 0.20 20.44
N ALA A 155 24.25 -0.50 19.33
CA ALA A 155 25.02 -1.75 19.31
C ALA A 155 26.54 -1.53 19.40
N LEU A 156 27.04 -0.37 18.95
CA LEU A 156 28.47 -0.02 18.96
C LEU A 156 28.96 0.58 20.29
N VAL A 157 28.09 1.29 21.02
CA VAL A 157 28.42 1.90 22.32
C VAL A 157 28.85 0.89 23.41
N PRO A 158 28.21 -0.30 23.59
CA PRO A 158 28.68 -1.28 24.57
C PRO A 158 29.98 -1.99 24.17
N ALA A 159 30.33 -2.04 22.88
CA ALA A 159 31.58 -2.65 22.41
C ALA A 159 32.80 -1.77 22.69
N MET A 160 32.66 -0.43 22.62
CA MET A 160 33.71 0.52 22.97
C MET A 160 33.87 0.78 24.48
N ALA A 161 32.84 0.45 25.28
CA ALA A 161 32.90 0.57 26.74
C ALA A 161 33.47 -0.68 27.44
N ALA A 162 33.79 -1.72 26.66
CA ALA A 162 34.35 -2.99 27.13
C ALA A 162 35.85 -3.16 26.76
N GLU A 163 36.46 -2.14 26.16
CA GLU A 163 37.91 -1.99 25.97
C GLU A 163 38.46 -0.94 26.94
#